data_AF-A0A7R9SC88-F1
#
_entry.id   AF-A0A7R9SC88-F1
#
_cell.length_a   1.000
_cell.length_b   1.000
_cell.length_c   1.000
_cell.angle_alpha   90.00
_cell.angle_beta   90.00
_cell.angle_gamma   90.00
#
_symmetry.space_group_name_H-M   'P 1'
#
loop_
_entity.id
_entity.type
_entity.pdbx_description
1 polymer ?
#
loop_
_entity_poly.entity_id
_entity_poly.type
_entity_poly.pdbx_seq_one_letter_code
_entity_poly.pdbx_strand_id
1 'polypeptide(L)'
;KQRLGWFNQDEVEMVARELGVTSKDVREMESRMAAQDMTFDLSSDDDSDSQPMAPVLYLQDKSSNFADGIEDDNWEEQAANRLTDAMQGLDERSQDIIRARWLDEDNKSTLQELADRY
;
A
#
# COMPACT_ATOMS: atom_id res chain seq x y z
N LYS A 1 8.84 41.38 -4.20
CA LYS A 1 8.11 40.86 -5.39
C LYS A 1 6.62 40.93 -5.09
N GLN A 2 5.85 41.64 -5.90
CA GLN A 2 4.42 41.86 -5.70
C GLN A 2 3.68 40.53 -5.96
N ARG A 3 2.98 40.00 -4.95
CA ARG A 3 2.12 38.82 -5.13
C ARG A 3 0.90 39.28 -5.90
N LEU A 4 0.84 38.98 -7.20
CA LEU A 4 -0.38 39.14 -7.97
C LEU A 4 -1.43 38.21 -7.34
N GLY A 5 -2.62 38.72 -7.04
CA GLY A 5 -3.69 37.94 -6.43
C GLY A 5 -4.14 36.79 -7.32
N TRP A 6 -5.04 35.95 -6.80
CA TRP A 6 -5.65 34.85 -7.54
C TRP A 6 -6.26 35.37 -8.86
N PHE A 7 -6.01 34.68 -9.97
CA PHE A 7 -6.60 34.91 -11.28
C PHE A 7 -8.13 35.00 -11.17
N ASN A 8 -8.70 35.96 -11.89
CA ASN A 8 -10.15 35.98 -12.07
C ASN A 8 -10.60 34.89 -13.06
N GLN A 9 -11.91 34.70 -13.20
CA GLN A 9 -12.47 33.66 -14.08
C GLN A 9 -12.02 33.82 -15.55
N ASP A 10 -11.99 35.05 -16.06
CA ASP A 10 -11.65 35.34 -17.46
C ASP A 10 -10.16 35.04 -17.74
N GLU A 11 -9.28 35.34 -16.77
CA GLU A 11 -7.85 35.04 -16.83
C GLU A 11 -7.60 33.53 -16.80
N VAL A 12 -8.31 32.78 -15.94
CA VAL A 12 -8.24 31.32 -15.89
C VAL A 12 -8.65 30.70 -17.23
N GLU A 13 -9.73 31.18 -17.85
CA GLU A 13 -10.21 30.68 -19.14
C GLU A 13 -9.27 31.02 -20.30
N MET A 14 -8.64 32.19 -20.26
CA MET A 14 -7.64 32.59 -21.24
C MET A 14 -6.41 31.68 -21.17
N VAL A 15 -5.86 31.47 -19.98
CA VAL A 15 -4.68 30.62 -19.75
C VAL A 15 -4.98 29.16 -20.11
N ALA A 16 -6.16 28.66 -19.73
CA ALA A 16 -6.60 27.30 -20.07
C ALA A 16 -6.62 27.08 -21.60
N ARG A 17 -7.15 28.07 -22.34
CA ARG A 17 -7.22 28.02 -23.81
C ARG A 17 -5.84 28.07 -24.47
N GLU A 18 -4.97 28.97 -24.01
CA GLU A 18 -3.64 29.17 -24.59
C GLU A 18 -2.73 27.96 -24.35
N LEU A 19 -2.84 27.32 -23.18
CA LEU A 19 -2.04 26.17 -22.79
C LEU A 19 -2.69 24.82 -23.15
N GLY A 20 -3.93 24.83 -23.67
CA GLY A 20 -4.66 23.61 -24.04
C GLY A 20 -5.01 22.70 -22.85
N VAL A 21 -5.16 23.27 -21.65
CA VAL A 21 -5.49 22.55 -20.41
C VAL A 21 -6.88 22.95 -19.90
N THR A 22 -7.41 22.27 -18.90
CA THR A 22 -8.71 22.65 -18.34
C THR A 22 -8.58 23.83 -17.36
N SER A 23 -9.63 24.63 -17.21
CA SER A 23 -9.70 25.69 -16.19
C SER A 23 -9.49 25.16 -14.76
N LYS A 24 -9.83 23.88 -14.52
CA LYS A 24 -9.56 23.19 -13.25
C LYS A 24 -8.06 23.04 -13.03
N ASP A 25 -7.32 22.61 -14.05
CA ASP A 25 -5.88 22.41 -13.97
C ASP A 25 -5.15 23.75 -13.73
N VAL A 26 -5.60 24.82 -14.37
CA VAL A 26 -5.05 26.18 -14.14
C VAL A 26 -5.23 26.61 -12.69
N ARG A 27 -6.43 26.42 -12.11
CA ARG A 27 -6.70 26.74 -10.69
C ARG A 27 -5.92 25.85 -9.73
N GLU A 28 -5.73 24.57 -10.06
CA GLU A 28 -4.92 23.66 -9.26
C GLU A 28 -3.45 24.08 -9.27
N MET A 29 -2.90 24.38 -10.44
CA MET A 29 -1.53 24.86 -10.61
C MET A 29 -1.30 26.19 -9.91
N GLU A 30 -2.27 27.11 -9.99
CA GLU A 30 -2.25 28.36 -9.25
C GLU A 30 -2.26 28.16 -7.74
N SER A 31 -3.15 27.29 -7.24
CA SER A 31 -3.18 26.92 -5.82
C SER A 31 -1.84 26.36 -5.34
N ARG A 32 -1.23 25.47 -6.14
CA ARG A 32 0.10 24.89 -5.85
C ARG A 32 1.22 25.92 -5.91
N MET A 33 1.20 26.86 -6.86
CA MET A 33 2.23 27.90 -6.99
C MET A 33 2.10 29.01 -5.93
N ALA A 34 0.89 29.29 -5.48
CA ALA A 34 0.63 30.27 -4.43
C ALA A 34 0.87 29.70 -3.02
N ALA A 35 0.76 28.38 -2.86
CA ALA A 35 1.12 27.70 -1.63
C ALA A 35 2.61 27.89 -1.32
N GLN A 36 2.90 28.19 -0.06
CA GLN A 36 4.27 28.26 0.43
C GLN A 36 4.69 26.87 0.92
N ASP A 37 5.92 26.46 0.60
CA ASP A 37 6.47 25.19 1.09
C ASP A 37 6.41 25.16 2.61
N MET A 38 5.83 24.10 3.16
CA MET A 38 5.85 23.83 4.60
C MET A 38 7.14 23.09 4.93
N THR A 39 7.83 23.54 5.99
CA THR A 39 8.98 22.78 6.50
C THR A 39 8.50 21.46 7.10
N PHE A 40 9.24 20.40 6.78
CA PHE A 40 8.92 19.04 7.21
C PHE A 40 9.22 18.81 8.70
N ASP A 41 10.33 19.38 9.16
CA ASP A 41 10.76 19.35 10.54
C ASP A 41 10.75 20.80 11.07
N LEU A 42 9.89 21.07 12.04
CA LEU A 42 9.78 22.36 12.72
C LEU A 42 10.47 22.18 14.08
N SER A 43 11.58 22.88 14.29
CA SER A 43 12.24 22.92 15.60
C SER A 43 11.32 23.56 16.63
N SER A 44 11.15 22.90 17.79
CA SER A 44 10.28 23.32 18.90
C SER A 44 10.76 24.57 19.67
N ASP A 45 11.69 25.35 19.12
CA ASP A 45 12.36 26.46 19.82
C ASP A 45 11.52 27.76 19.85
N ASP A 46 10.29 27.71 19.36
CA ASP A 46 9.34 28.82 19.41
C ASP A 46 8.26 28.50 20.46
N ASP A 47 8.40 29.10 21.65
CA ASP A 47 7.60 28.97 22.89
C ASP A 47 6.12 29.39 22.72
N SER A 48 5.44 28.82 21.73
CA SER A 48 4.03 29.03 21.49
C SER A 48 3.29 27.71 21.61
N ASP A 49 2.47 27.58 22.65
CA ASP A 49 1.51 26.48 22.90
C ASP A 49 0.52 26.24 21.74
N SER A 50 0.63 26.99 20.63
CA SER A 50 -0.19 26.92 19.43
C SER A 50 0.61 26.63 18.14
N GLN A 51 1.83 26.10 18.24
CA GLN A 51 2.55 25.66 17.04
C GLN A 51 1.86 24.42 16.44
N PRO A 52 1.58 24.40 15.12
CA PRO A 52 1.09 23.20 14.46
C PRO A 52 2.13 22.07 14.59
N MET A 53 1.64 20.86 14.92
CA MET A 53 2.46 19.65 15.02
C MET A 53 3.33 19.49 13.78
N ALA A 54 4.63 19.26 13.95
CA ALA A 54 5.54 19.09 12.83
C ALA A 54 5.14 17.88 11.96
N PRO A 55 5.15 17.99 10.62
CA PRO A 55 4.79 16.89 9.71
C PRO A 55 5.51 15.57 9.97
N VAL A 56 6.78 15.62 10.39
CA VAL A 56 7.59 14.44 10.77
C VAL A 56 6.95 13.57 11.84
N LEU A 57 6.07 14.11 12.70
CA LEU A 57 5.48 13.37 13.81
C LEU A 57 4.23 12.58 13.43
N TYR A 58 3.62 12.84 12.28
CA TYR A 58 2.40 12.15 11.84
C TYR A 58 2.46 11.61 10.41
N LEU A 59 3.41 12.07 9.58
CA LEU A 59 3.63 11.48 8.26
C LEU A 59 4.42 10.17 8.40
N GLN A 60 3.80 9.08 7.99
CA GLN A 60 4.40 7.75 8.02
C GLN A 60 4.97 7.40 6.65
N ASP A 61 6.21 6.91 6.62
CA ASP A 61 6.74 6.21 5.47
C ASP A 61 6.36 4.73 5.55
N LYS A 62 5.46 4.30 4.65
CA LYS A 62 5.04 2.90 4.54
C LYS A 62 5.92 2.09 3.58
N SER A 63 6.75 2.74 2.78
CA SER A 63 7.57 2.08 1.76
C SER A 63 8.84 1.45 2.31
N SER A 64 9.34 1.97 3.44
CA SER A 64 10.58 1.48 4.08
C SER A 64 10.33 0.48 5.22
N ASN A 65 9.13 -0.09 5.33
CA ASN A 65 8.81 -1.03 6.39
C ASN A 65 9.46 -2.41 6.14
N PHE A 66 10.57 -2.68 6.81
CA PHE A 66 11.27 -3.97 6.70
C PHE A 66 10.53 -5.12 7.38
N ALA A 67 9.60 -4.83 8.30
CA ALA A 67 8.90 -5.85 9.05
C ALA A 67 8.01 -6.71 8.13
N ASP A 68 7.38 -6.09 7.14
CA ASP A 68 6.49 -6.78 6.19
C ASP A 68 7.27 -7.82 5.38
N GLY A 69 8.47 -7.49 4.91
CA GLY A 69 9.32 -8.44 4.17
C GLY A 69 9.80 -9.62 5.04
N ILE A 70 10.19 -9.35 6.30
CA ILE A 70 10.58 -10.42 7.23
C ILE A 70 9.37 -11.30 7.60
N GLU A 71 8.19 -10.70 7.75
CA GLU A 71 6.95 -11.42 8.03
C GLU A 71 6.61 -12.36 6.87
N ASP A 72 6.65 -11.88 5.63
CA ASP A 72 6.39 -12.70 4.44
C ASP A 72 7.37 -13.89 4.35
N ASP A 73 8.67 -13.65 4.52
CA ASP A 73 9.70 -14.70 4.49
C ASP A 73 9.45 -15.78 5.57
N ASN A 74 9.11 -15.35 6.79
CA ASN A 74 8.85 -16.26 7.90
C ASN A 74 7.50 -16.99 7.75
N TRP A 75 6.52 -16.37 7.10
CA TRP A 75 5.19 -16.93 6.92
C TRP A 75 5.22 -18.21 6.09
N GLU A 76 5.97 -18.22 4.98
CA GLU A 76 6.09 -19.41 4.11
C GLU A 76 6.71 -20.59 4.85
N GLU A 77 7.85 -20.37 5.52
CA GLU A 77 8.53 -21.41 6.30
C GLU A 77 7.64 -21.91 7.44
N GLN A 78 6.99 -21.00 8.17
CA GLN A 78 6.10 -21.37 9.27
C GLN A 78 4.88 -22.16 8.78
N ALA A 79 4.28 -21.77 7.65
CA ALA A 79 3.14 -22.46 7.07
C ALA A 79 3.51 -23.88 6.62
N ALA A 80 4.67 -24.05 5.95
CA ALA A 80 5.16 -25.34 5.51
C ALA A 80 5.47 -26.28 6.69
N ASN A 81 6.10 -25.77 7.75
CA ASN A 81 6.39 -26.54 8.96
C ASN A 81 5.10 -26.97 9.67
N ARG A 82 4.15 -26.06 9.87
CA ARG A 82 2.84 -26.39 10.48
C ARG A 82 2.05 -27.40 9.68
N LEU A 83 2.06 -27.29 8.35
CA LEU A 83 1.42 -28.28 7.48
C LEU A 83 2.08 -29.65 7.65
N THR A 84 3.41 -29.71 7.64
CA THR A 84 4.16 -30.95 7.81
C THR A 84 3.86 -31.62 9.16
N ASP A 85 3.84 -30.86 10.24
CA ASP A 85 3.50 -31.35 11.58
C ASP A 85 2.06 -31.85 11.65
N ALA A 86 1.10 -31.11 11.07
CA ALA A 86 -0.29 -31.53 11.01
C ALA A 86 -0.47 -32.83 10.22
N MET A 87 0.27 -33.00 9.11
CA MET A 87 0.25 -34.21 8.30
C MET A 87 0.74 -35.44 9.08
N GLN A 88 1.71 -35.30 9.99
CA GLN A 88 2.20 -36.40 10.82
C GLN A 88 1.14 -36.91 11.83
N GLY A 89 0.20 -36.05 12.23
CA GLY A 89 -0.90 -36.43 13.13
C GLY A 89 -2.05 -37.20 12.47
N LEU A 90 -2.03 -37.32 11.13
CA LEU A 90 -3.07 -38.00 10.37
C LEU A 90 -2.72 -39.47 10.14
N ASP A 91 -3.74 -40.31 9.99
CA ASP A 91 -3.57 -41.70 9.54
C ASP A 91 -3.10 -41.76 8.08
N GLU A 92 -2.52 -42.89 7.70
CA GLU A 92 -1.90 -43.10 6.38
C GLU A 92 -2.87 -42.85 5.21
N ARG A 93 -4.14 -43.25 5.36
CA ARG A 93 -5.17 -43.01 4.34
C ARG A 93 -5.48 -41.53 4.21
N SER A 94 -5.68 -40.82 5.32
CA SER A 94 -5.92 -39.37 5.31
C SER A 94 -4.74 -38.60 4.71
N GLN A 95 -3.50 -39.00 5.02
CA GLN A 95 -2.30 -38.40 4.44
C GLN A 95 -2.25 -38.57 2.91
N ASP A 96 -2.54 -39.78 2.39
CA ASP A 96 -2.56 -40.04 0.95
C ASP A 96 -3.61 -39.18 0.23
N ILE A 97 -4.84 -39.15 0.76
CA ILE A 97 -5.95 -38.37 0.20
C ILE A 97 -5.60 -36.88 0.14
N ILE A 98 -5.06 -36.31 1.23
CA ILE A 98 -4.71 -34.88 1.28
C ILE A 98 -3.58 -34.56 0.29
N ARG A 99 -2.53 -35.38 0.23
CA ARG A 99 -1.43 -35.18 -0.72
C ARG A 99 -1.93 -35.23 -2.15
N ALA A 100 -2.62 -36.31 -2.53
CA ALA A 100 -3.06 -36.56 -3.90
C ALA A 100 -4.11 -35.55 -4.39
N ARG A 101 -4.94 -34.99 -3.50
CA ARG A 101 -6.00 -34.04 -3.90
C ARG A 101 -5.56 -32.58 -3.85
N TRP A 102 -4.78 -32.20 -2.84
CA TRP A 102 -4.53 -30.79 -2.51
C TRP A 102 -3.08 -30.35 -2.66
N LEU A 103 -2.10 -31.22 -2.38
CA LEU A 103 -0.68 -30.85 -2.35
C LEU A 103 0.10 -31.21 -3.63
N ASP A 104 -0.38 -32.15 -4.44
CA ASP A 104 0.18 -32.44 -5.75
C ASP A 104 -0.34 -31.40 -6.77
N GLU A 105 0.45 -30.39 -7.11
CA GLU A 105 0.00 -29.33 -8.03
C GLU A 105 -0.16 -29.79 -9.48
N ASP A 106 0.67 -30.74 -9.91
CA ASP A 106 0.76 -31.19 -11.29
C ASP A 106 -0.24 -32.31 -11.61
N ASN A 107 -0.64 -33.12 -10.62
CA ASN A 107 -1.45 -34.30 -10.84
C ASN A 107 -2.52 -34.53 -9.74
N LYS A 108 -3.41 -33.56 -9.56
CA LYS A 108 -4.51 -33.65 -8.58
C LYS A 108 -5.49 -34.76 -8.93
N SER A 109 -5.50 -35.81 -8.11
CA SER A 109 -6.51 -36.87 -8.20
C SER A 109 -7.91 -36.30 -7.98
N THR A 110 -8.89 -36.84 -8.68
CA THR A 110 -10.30 -36.48 -8.49
C THR A 110 -10.87 -37.17 -7.26
N LEU A 111 -11.97 -36.63 -6.70
CA LEU A 111 -12.65 -37.27 -5.57
C LEU A 111 -13.18 -38.67 -5.91
N GLN A 112 -13.58 -38.88 -7.18
CA GLN A 112 -14.06 -40.19 -7.63
C GLN A 112 -12.93 -41.22 -7.65
N GLU A 113 -11.76 -40.88 -8.21
CA GLU A 113 -10.60 -41.78 -8.23
C GLU A 113 -10.14 -42.17 -6.82
N LEU A 114 -10.22 -41.24 -5.87
CA LEU A 114 -9.88 -41.51 -4.47
C LEU A 114 -10.92 -42.39 -3.78
N ALA A 115 -12.21 -42.22 -4.10
CA ALA A 115 -13.28 -43.09 -3.59
C ALA A 115 -13.24 -44.50 -4.18
N ASP A 116 -12.81 -44.64 -5.44
CA ASP A 116 -12.65 -45.96 -6.07
C ASP A 116 -11.41 -46.70 -5.52
N ARG A 117 -10.40 -45.96 -5.02
CA ARG A 117 -9.18 -46.50 -4.41
C ARG A 117 -9.37 -46.96 -2.95
N TYR A 118 -10.26 -46.31 -2.20
CA TYR A 118 -10.46 -46.50 -0.76
C TYR A 118 -11.92 -46.69 -0.38
#